data_AF-A0A4Y9S7S4-F1
#
_entry.id   AF-A0A4Y9S7S4-F1
#
_cell.length_a   1.000
_cell.length_b   1.000
_cell.length_c   1.000
_cell.angle_alpha   90.00
_cell.angle_beta   90.00
_cell.angle_gamma   90.00
#
_symmetry.space_group_name_H-M   'P 1'
#
loop_
_entity.id
_entity.type
_entity.pdbx_description
1 polymer ?
#
loop_
_entity_poly.entity_id
_entity_poly.type
_entity_poly.pdbx_seq_one_letter_code
_entity_poly.pdbx_strand_id
1 'polypeptide(L)'
;MRILAHTLAMALAAGPLLAASAAEVQSISRLAAGPDDILFVADWKAARVHAITLPPATPPAAGAVFNILDLEPRLARQVGGARVSVEDMVARPGSGEVLVAFSYGPKKLPALVAITADGSRSAP
;
A
#
# COMPACT_ATOMS: atom_id res chain seq x y z
N MET A 1 54.53 0.16 29.08
CA MET A 1 54.23 0.53 27.68
C MET A 1 53.03 -0.29 27.21
N ARG A 2 51.95 0.39 26.78
CA ARG A 2 50.82 -0.06 25.93
C ARG A 2 49.63 -0.76 26.62
N ILE A 3 48.56 -0.01 26.92
CA ILE A 3 47.33 0.33 26.15
C ILE A 3 46.17 -0.53 26.69
N LEU A 4 45.33 0.08 27.54
CA LEU A 4 43.99 -0.45 27.83
C LEU A 4 43.11 -0.26 26.59
N ALA A 5 42.68 -1.36 25.97
CA ALA A 5 41.66 -1.32 24.94
C ALA A 5 40.28 -1.19 25.61
N HIS A 6 39.68 0.00 25.55
CA HIS A 6 38.28 0.19 25.91
C HIS A 6 37.43 -0.14 24.68
N THR A 7 36.81 -1.32 24.68
CA THR A 7 35.81 -1.71 23.69
C THR A 7 34.51 -0.97 24.01
N LEU A 8 34.21 0.09 23.27
CA LEU A 8 32.91 0.76 23.32
C LEU A 8 31.89 -0.10 22.57
N ALA A 9 31.09 -0.87 23.29
CA ALA A 9 29.96 -1.58 22.72
C ALA A 9 28.83 -0.58 22.42
N MET A 10 28.63 -0.27 21.14
CA MET A 10 27.50 0.52 20.67
C MET A 10 26.24 -0.36 20.67
N ALA A 11 25.44 -0.28 21.72
CA ALA A 11 24.14 -0.94 21.78
C ALA A 11 23.15 -0.18 20.89
N LEU A 12 22.84 -0.74 19.72
CA LEU A 12 21.76 -0.27 18.86
C LEU A 12 20.44 -0.64 19.55
N ALA A 13 19.77 0.34 20.17
CA ALA A 13 18.44 0.15 20.73
C ALA A 13 17.45 -0.12 19.59
N ALA A 14 17.15 -1.39 19.35
CA ALA A 14 16.05 -1.81 18.49
C ALA A 14 14.73 -1.42 19.18
N GLY A 15 14.26 -0.21 18.89
CA GLY A 15 12.88 0.16 19.19
C GLY A 15 11.92 -0.75 18.44
N PRO A 16 10.71 -1.01 18.95
CA PRO A 16 9.76 -1.90 18.29
C PRO A 16 9.42 -1.31 16.92
N LEU A 17 9.73 -2.04 15.84
CA LEU A 17 9.13 -1.79 14.54
C LEU A 17 7.64 -2.10 14.68
N LEU A 18 6.84 -1.08 14.98
CA LEU A 18 5.40 -1.12 14.77
C LEU A 18 5.19 -1.29 13.27
N ALA A 19 5.06 -2.54 12.82
CA ALA A 19 4.50 -2.83 11.51
C ALA A 19 3.06 -2.30 11.54
N ALA A 20 2.84 -1.14 10.93
CA ALA A 20 1.51 -0.56 10.80
C ALA A 20 0.65 -1.56 10.02
N SER A 21 -0.28 -2.24 10.71
CA SER A 21 -1.26 -3.06 10.02
C SER A 21 -2.28 -2.15 9.33
N ALA A 22 -2.71 -2.49 8.12
CA ALA A 22 -3.71 -1.72 7.39
C ALA A 22 -5.05 -1.57 8.13
N ALA A 23 -5.30 -2.40 9.16
CA ALA A 23 -6.53 -2.39 9.97
C ALA A 23 -6.76 -1.07 10.74
N GLU A 24 -5.75 -0.19 10.84
CA GLU A 24 -5.87 1.11 11.52
C GLU A 24 -6.10 2.30 10.58
N VAL A 25 -6.16 2.08 9.26
CA VAL A 25 -6.30 3.16 8.27
C VAL A 25 -7.75 3.68 8.23
N GLN A 26 -7.94 4.95 8.53
CA GLN A 26 -9.24 5.63 8.59
C GLN A 26 -9.59 6.37 7.28
N SER A 27 -8.58 6.67 6.47
CA SER A 27 -8.70 7.28 5.16
C SER A 27 -7.44 7.05 4.32
N ILE A 28 -7.57 7.15 2.99
CA ILE A 28 -6.43 7.08 2.07
C ILE A 28 -6.57 8.24 1.09
N SER A 29 -5.72 9.26 1.22
CA SER A 29 -5.72 10.43 0.31
C SER A 29 -4.60 10.38 -0.73
N ARG A 30 -3.53 9.63 -0.44
CA ARG A 30 -2.38 9.45 -1.32
C ARG A 30 -1.74 8.09 -1.14
N LEU A 31 -1.24 7.56 -2.25
CA LEU A 31 -0.40 6.38 -2.35
C LEU A 31 0.97 6.75 -2.93
N ALA A 32 2.03 6.13 -2.42
CA ALA A 32 3.34 6.17 -3.06
C ALA A 32 4.04 4.81 -2.96
N ALA A 33 4.51 4.29 -4.08
CA ALA A 33 5.35 3.11 -4.10
C ALA A 33 6.76 3.46 -3.59
N GLY A 34 7.17 2.80 -2.52
CA GLY A 34 8.51 2.86 -1.96
C GLY A 34 9.41 1.73 -2.46
N PRO A 35 10.66 1.68 -1.99
CA PRO A 35 11.55 0.55 -2.23
C PRO A 35 11.04 -0.71 -1.51
N ASP A 36 11.58 -1.87 -1.88
CA ASP A 36 11.39 -3.15 -1.18
C ASP A 36 9.92 -3.51 -0.89
N ASP A 37 9.05 -3.26 -1.87
CA ASP A 37 7.62 -3.55 -1.80
C ASP A 37 6.87 -2.84 -0.66
N ILE A 38 7.37 -1.68 -0.22
CA ILE A 38 6.67 -0.81 0.70
C ILE A 38 5.68 0.09 -0.05
N LEU A 39 4.44 0.13 0.40
CA LEU A 39 3.46 1.13 0.03
C LEU A 39 3.34 2.17 1.13
N PHE A 40 3.58 3.44 0.81
CA PHE A 40 3.24 4.54 1.69
C PHE A 40 1.80 4.98 1.46
N VAL A 41 1.04 5.08 2.56
CA VAL A 41 -0.38 5.45 2.57
C VAL A 41 -0.57 6.67 3.47
N ALA A 42 -1.05 7.78 2.90
CA ALA A 42 -1.39 8.97 3.68
C ALA A 42 -2.82 8.87 4.24
N ASP A 43 -2.94 8.86 5.56
CA ASP A 43 -4.21 8.87 6.29
C ASP A 43 -4.45 10.25 6.91
N TRP A 44 -5.24 11.06 6.20
CA TRP A 44 -5.50 12.44 6.62
C TRP A 44 -6.41 12.53 7.85
N LYS A 45 -7.33 11.57 8.05
CA LYS A 45 -8.20 11.55 9.24
C LYS A 45 -7.42 11.20 10.50
N ALA A 46 -6.50 10.25 10.40
CA ALA A 46 -5.64 9.87 11.54
C ALA A 46 -4.41 10.79 11.70
N ALA A 47 -4.14 11.68 10.73
CA ALA A 47 -2.92 12.48 10.63
C ALA A 47 -1.63 11.63 10.68
N ARG A 48 -1.60 10.54 9.90
CA ARG A 48 -0.49 9.57 9.86
C ARG A 48 -0.09 9.23 8.43
N VAL A 49 1.16 8.77 8.28
CA VAL A 49 1.61 8.05 7.08
C VAL A 49 1.93 6.63 7.50
N HIS A 50 1.30 5.66 6.83
CA HIS A 50 1.55 4.24 7.06
C HIS A 50 2.55 3.73 6.02
N ALA A 51 3.44 2.84 6.44
CA ALA A 51 4.28 2.06 5.55
C ALA A 51 3.80 0.61 5.63
N ILE A 52 3.24 0.11 4.53
CA ILE A 52 2.64 -1.22 4.45
C ILE A 52 3.52 -2.08 3.55
N THR A 53 4.03 -3.19 4.07
CA THR A 53 4.71 -4.19 3.26
C THR A 53 3.70 -4.93 2.40
N LEU A 54 3.87 -4.87 1.09
CA LEU A 54 3.05 -5.59 0.14
C LEU A 54 3.55 -7.04 0.02
N PRO A 55 2.64 -8.01 -0.21
CA PRO A 55 3.07 -9.35 -0.57
C PRO A 55 3.86 -9.32 -1.89
N PRO A 56 4.77 -10.29 -2.12
CA PRO A 56 5.50 -10.39 -3.38
C PRO A 56 4.54 -10.36 -4.58
N ALA A 57 4.92 -9.63 -5.63
CA ALA A 57 4.19 -9.63 -6.88
C ALA A 57 4.86 -10.50 -7.92
N THR A 58 4.05 -11.09 -8.79
CA THR A 58 4.53 -11.77 -9.99
C THR A 58 4.80 -10.72 -11.07
N PRO A 59 6.03 -10.65 -11.64
CA PRO A 59 6.32 -9.74 -12.73
C PRO A 59 5.43 -10.01 -13.95
N PRO A 60 5.00 -8.98 -14.68
CA PRO A 60 4.21 -9.18 -15.89
C PRO A 60 5.11 -9.71 -17.02
N ALA A 61 4.50 -10.27 -18.05
CA ALA A 61 5.22 -10.59 -19.28
C ALA A 61 5.88 -9.33 -19.86
N ALA A 62 7.08 -9.48 -20.44
CA ALA A 62 7.80 -8.34 -21.03
C ALA A 62 6.96 -7.63 -22.09
N GLY A 63 6.82 -6.31 -21.96
CA GLY A 63 6.01 -5.49 -22.87
C GLY A 63 4.49 -5.62 -22.68
N ALA A 64 4.03 -6.30 -21.62
CA ALA A 64 2.61 -6.35 -21.30
C ALA A 64 2.06 -4.95 -20.97
N VAL A 65 0.96 -4.60 -21.61
CA VAL A 65 0.17 -3.39 -21.35
C VAL A 65 -1.26 -3.83 -21.09
N PHE A 66 -1.93 -3.21 -20.13
CA PHE A 66 -3.34 -3.44 -19.89
C PHE A 66 -4.06 -2.13 -19.60
N ASN A 67 -5.34 -2.09 -19.93
CA ASN A 67 -6.24 -0.99 -19.61
C ASN A 67 -7.16 -1.40 -18.47
N ILE A 68 -7.43 -0.48 -17.56
CA ILE A 68 -8.45 -0.67 -16.53
C ILE A 68 -9.75 -0.03 -17.03
N LEU A 69 -10.61 -0.85 -17.62
CA LEU A 69 -11.93 -0.41 -18.09
C LEU A 69 -12.94 -0.44 -16.94
N ASP A 70 -13.91 0.47 -16.99
CA ASP A 70 -15.04 0.54 -16.05
C ASP A 70 -14.62 0.46 -14.58
N LEU A 71 -13.58 1.21 -14.21
CA LEU A 71 -12.97 1.14 -12.88
C LEU A 71 -14.00 1.31 -11.76
N GLU A 72 -14.80 2.38 -11.77
CA GLU A 72 -15.80 2.64 -10.73
C GLU A 72 -16.84 1.53 -10.60
N PRO A 73 -17.54 1.09 -11.67
CA PRO A 73 -18.42 -0.08 -11.60
C PRO A 73 -17.74 -1.35 -11.08
N ARG A 74 -16.47 -1.58 -11.45
CA ARG A 74 -15.70 -2.74 -11.00
C ARG A 74 -15.42 -2.69 -9.50
N LEU A 75 -14.98 -1.54 -8.98
CA LEU A 75 -14.74 -1.33 -7.55
C LEU A 75 -16.05 -1.44 -6.76
N ALA A 76 -17.13 -0.84 -7.25
CA ALA A 76 -18.45 -0.91 -6.61
C ALA A 76 -18.89 -2.37 -6.40
N ARG A 77 -18.72 -3.25 -7.39
CA ARG A 77 -19.03 -4.69 -7.26
C ARG A 77 -18.24 -5.39 -6.17
N GLN A 78 -16.99 -4.99 -5.91
CA GLN A 78 -16.17 -5.59 -4.85
C GLN A 78 -16.67 -5.26 -3.44
N VAL A 79 -17.38 -4.14 -3.29
CA VAL A 79 -17.93 -3.67 -2.00
C VAL A 79 -19.46 -3.76 -1.95
N GLY A 80 -20.05 -4.73 -2.66
CA GLY A 80 -21.48 -5.01 -2.60
C GLY A 80 -22.37 -4.00 -3.32
N GLY A 81 -21.84 -3.29 -4.32
CA GLY A 81 -22.58 -2.32 -5.14
C GLY A 81 -22.69 -0.93 -4.53
N ALA A 82 -22.00 -0.65 -3.42
CA ALA A 82 -21.97 0.68 -2.84
C ALA A 82 -21.36 1.70 -3.80
N ARG A 83 -21.82 2.95 -3.73
CA ARG A 83 -21.18 4.07 -4.45
C ARG A 83 -19.73 4.20 -3.96
N VAL A 84 -18.82 4.34 -4.92
CA VAL A 84 -17.38 4.49 -4.68
C VAL A 84 -16.90 5.88 -5.11
N SER A 85 -15.75 6.28 -4.58
CA SER A 85 -14.96 7.44 -4.99
C SER A 85 -13.51 6.99 -5.08
N VAL A 86 -12.88 7.11 -6.24
CA VAL A 86 -11.45 6.82 -6.39
C VAL A 86 -10.66 7.98 -5.80
N GLU A 87 -9.78 7.68 -4.86
CA GLU A 87 -9.02 8.71 -4.12
C GLU A 87 -7.61 8.88 -4.70
N ASP A 88 -6.97 7.77 -5.07
CA ASP A 88 -5.65 7.78 -5.72
C ASP A 88 -5.34 6.45 -6.41
N MET A 89 -4.33 6.46 -7.28
CA MET A 89 -3.78 5.24 -7.87
C MET A 89 -2.27 5.35 -8.09
N VAL A 90 -1.56 4.23 -7.91
CA VAL A 90 -0.11 4.15 -8.18
C VAL A 90 0.24 2.82 -8.82
N ALA A 91 1.07 2.84 -9.85
CA ALA A 91 1.66 1.62 -10.40
C ALA A 91 2.78 1.13 -9.48
N ARG A 92 2.73 -0.14 -9.07
CA ARG A 92 3.82 -0.77 -8.33
C ARG A 92 4.95 -1.11 -9.33
N PRO A 93 6.18 -0.59 -9.12
CA PRO A 93 7.28 -0.84 -10.04
C PRO A 93 7.56 -2.34 -10.21
N GLY A 94 7.78 -2.77 -11.46
CA GLY A 94 8.18 -4.14 -11.78
C GLY A 94 7.11 -5.24 -11.65
N SER A 95 5.90 -4.93 -11.17
CA SER A 95 4.87 -5.94 -10.87
C SER A 95 3.71 -6.01 -11.88
N GLY A 96 3.51 -4.99 -12.71
CA GLY A 96 2.30 -4.88 -13.52
C GLY A 96 1.02 -4.71 -12.70
N GLU A 97 1.16 -4.31 -11.43
CA GLU A 97 0.04 -4.03 -10.52
C GLU A 97 -0.21 -2.53 -10.43
N VAL A 98 -1.48 -2.13 -10.48
CA VAL A 98 -1.92 -0.79 -10.10
C VAL A 98 -2.67 -0.91 -8.78
N LEU A 99 -2.18 -0.21 -7.76
CA LEU A 99 -2.83 -0.09 -6.46
C LEU A 99 -3.81 1.08 -6.53
N VAL A 100 -5.08 0.82 -6.21
CA VAL A 100 -6.15 1.81 -6.28
C VAL A 100 -6.75 1.99 -4.90
N ALA A 101 -6.63 3.21 -4.37
CA ALA A 101 -7.32 3.64 -3.16
C ALA A 101 -8.70 4.18 -3.53
N PHE A 102 -9.72 3.74 -2.80
CA PHE A 102 -11.07 4.25 -2.97
C PHE A 102 -11.81 4.30 -1.64
N SER A 103 -12.78 5.21 -1.54
CA SER A 103 -13.73 5.23 -0.44
C SER A 103 -15.10 4.76 -0.91
N TYR A 104 -15.88 4.13 -0.02
CA TYR A 104 -17.20 3.61 -0.39
C TYR A 104 -18.28 3.79 0.68
N GLY A 105 -19.52 3.85 0.20
CA GLY A 105 -20.71 3.99 1.04
C GLY A 105 -20.85 5.36 1.73
N PRO A 106 -21.93 5.58 2.47
CA PRO A 106 -22.23 6.88 3.08
C PRO A 106 -21.22 7.28 4.17
N LYS A 107 -20.54 6.30 4.79
CA LYS A 107 -19.50 6.53 5.81
C LYS A 107 -18.11 6.79 5.21
N LYS A 108 -17.96 6.72 3.88
CA LYS A 108 -16.67 6.81 3.18
C LYS A 108 -15.62 5.88 3.81
N LEU A 109 -15.96 4.60 3.89
CA LEU A 109 -15.03 3.58 4.38
C LEU A 109 -13.86 3.47 3.40
N PRO A 110 -12.60 3.47 3.86
CA PRO A 110 -11.45 3.33 2.98
C PRO A 110 -11.28 1.87 2.52
N ALA A 111 -10.80 1.69 1.30
CA ALA A 111 -10.40 0.41 0.74
C ALA A 111 -9.21 0.58 -0.20
N LEU A 112 -8.42 -0.48 -0.32
CA LEU A 112 -7.27 -0.56 -1.21
C LEU A 112 -7.34 -1.88 -2.00
N VAL A 113 -7.17 -1.81 -3.31
CA VAL A 113 -7.20 -2.97 -4.19
C VAL A 113 -5.97 -2.95 -5.10
N ALA A 114 -5.39 -4.13 -5.34
CA ALA A 114 -4.40 -4.34 -6.40
C ALA A 114 -5.12 -4.82 -7.66
N ILE A 115 -4.85 -4.17 -8.79
CA ILE A 115 -5.41 -4.49 -10.12
C ILE A 115 -4.28 -4.92 -11.05
N THR A 116 -4.49 -6.05 -11.73
CA THR A 116 -3.61 -6.61 -12.77
C THR A 116 -4.42 -6.84 -14.05
N ALA A 117 -3.74 -7.24 -15.13
CA ALA A 117 -4.38 -7.70 -16.35
C ALA A 117 -5.34 -8.89 -16.11
N ASP A 118 -5.02 -9.77 -15.14
CA ASP A 118 -5.76 -11.00 -14.88
C ASP A 118 -6.95 -10.80 -13.92
N GLY A 119 -7.01 -9.68 -13.20
CA GLY A 119 -8.03 -9.49 -12.18
C GLY A 119 -7.68 -8.47 -11.11
N SER A 120 -8.51 -8.42 -10.07
CA SER A 120 -8.32 -7.51 -8.92
C SER A 120 -8.46 -8.27 -7.61
N ARG A 121 -7.64 -7.91 -6.63
CA ARG A 121 -7.62 -8.51 -5.29
C ARG A 121 -7.50 -7.42 -4.23
N SER A 122 -8.07 -7.63 -3.05
CA SER A 122 -7.82 -6.73 -1.91
C SER A 122 -6.32 -6.64 -1.64
N ALA A 123 -5.82 -5.41 -1.46
CA ALA A 123 -4.48 -5.19 -0.95
C ALA A 123 -4.50 -5.37 0.59
N PRO A 124 -3.35 -5.68 1.22
CA PRO A 124 -3.26 -5.82 2.66
C PRO A 124 -3.73 -4.58 3.41
#